data_AF-A0AAE1UDS5-F1
#
_entry.id   AF-A0AAE1UDS5-F1
#
_cell.length_a   1.000
_cell.length_b   1.000
_cell.length_c   1.000
_cell.angle_alpha   90.00
_cell.angle_beta   90.00
_cell.angle_gamma   90.00
#
_symmetry.space_group_name_H-M   'P 1'
#
loop_
_entity.id
_entity.type
_entity.pdbx_description
1 polymer ?
#
loop_
_entity_poly.entity_id
_entity_poly.type
_entity_poly.pdbx_seq_one_letter_code
_entity_poly.pdbx_strand_id
1 'polypeptide(L)'
;MRRKSGDQISPRDSEDMGMSSPTNTTLDSEDDPKVSQSESPPTPLMWERWVECGMSYLHISPGIKIFYYTITLIIFTVVQESEAVPHFQTLTGKYSILNQVFVKQGWGFTLGAYVLYQLLSCVLHGKSCWSNSLRRLAVGTVVTTFFFFIWCQVIFPGVEYLTSACTFNNILVNLGKRECFKHKGHTYHSFDISGHSYLLIYCVLVLMEESKSVLYYLQLGQYLRGAPPEAGKSTGNNNSDFRKPSWTQPKWMEPSSEGDAELLRWLHPLVSPFLTAAFLFMVFLALLWDFMLIITTIYYHTFPEKVLGTGLAVGMWYLVYGIIFPRMINWRFFTPHKTTQ
;
A
#
# COMPACT_ATOMS: atom_id res chain seq x y z
N MET A 1 56.25 45.73 -40.57
CA MET A 1 57.25 46.66 -41.15
C MET A 1 56.67 48.07 -41.14
N ARG A 2 57.43 49.05 -40.62
CA ARG A 2 57.28 50.54 -40.68
C ARG A 2 56.00 51.15 -40.07
N ARG A 3 56.08 51.82 -38.91
CA ARG A 3 56.55 53.20 -38.59
C ARG A 3 55.62 54.32 -39.07
N LYS A 4 55.07 55.08 -38.10
CA LYS A 4 55.17 56.55 -37.85
C LYS A 4 54.20 56.87 -36.68
N SER A 5 54.57 57.34 -35.48
CA SER A 5 55.38 58.49 -35.01
C SER A 5 54.60 59.82 -34.94
N GLY A 6 54.63 60.43 -33.74
CA GLY A 6 54.38 61.86 -33.44
C GLY A 6 53.01 62.14 -32.83
N ASP A 7 52.82 62.90 -31.75
CA ASP A 7 53.73 63.65 -30.89
C ASP A 7 53.05 64.00 -29.56
N GLN A 8 53.88 64.36 -28.58
CA GLN A 8 53.63 64.79 -27.20
C GLN A 8 52.72 66.03 -27.06
N ILE A 9 52.14 66.23 -25.86
CA ILE A 9 52.35 67.41 -24.99
C ILE A 9 51.71 67.14 -23.60
N SER A 10 52.48 67.41 -22.55
CA SER A 10 52.14 67.51 -21.11
C SER A 10 52.51 68.95 -20.68
N PRO A 11 52.48 69.41 -19.41
CA PRO A 11 51.61 69.22 -18.23
C PRO A 11 51.07 70.58 -17.70
N ARG A 12 50.31 70.59 -16.59
CA ARG A 12 50.25 71.67 -15.56
C ARG A 12 49.37 71.18 -14.39
N ASP A 13 49.95 70.95 -13.21
CA ASP A 13 50.09 71.92 -12.08
C ASP A 13 48.72 72.04 -11.35
N SER A 14 48.52 71.87 -10.04
CA SER A 14 49.32 71.91 -8.80
C SER A 14 48.46 71.27 -7.68
N GLU A 15 49.03 70.55 -6.69
CA GLU A 15 49.22 70.99 -5.27
C GLU A 15 47.98 71.69 -4.65
N ASP A 16 47.44 71.37 -3.46
CA ASP A 16 48.18 71.15 -2.22
C ASP A 16 47.27 70.73 -1.02
N MET A 17 47.89 70.02 -0.08
CA MET A 17 47.80 70.06 1.41
C MET A 17 46.51 69.89 2.26
N GLY A 18 46.64 69.00 3.28
CA GLY A 18 46.14 69.18 4.67
C GLY A 18 45.29 68.02 5.25
N MET A 19 45.80 66.90 5.78
CA MET A 19 46.49 66.65 7.07
C MET A 19 45.56 66.40 8.28
N SER A 20 45.44 65.12 8.73
CA SER A 20 45.55 64.64 10.14
C SER A 20 44.93 63.23 10.38
N SER A 21 45.73 62.31 10.93
CA SER A 21 45.37 60.98 11.50
C SER A 21 45.22 61.10 13.05
N PRO A 22 44.87 60.07 13.88
CA PRO A 22 44.75 58.62 13.63
C PRO A 22 43.60 57.85 14.34
N THR A 23 43.61 56.51 14.17
CA THR A 23 43.06 55.41 15.03
C THR A 23 41.55 55.18 15.08
N ASN A 24 41.03 54.07 14.51
CA ASN A 24 40.96 52.76 15.17
C ASN A 24 40.22 51.68 14.32
N THR A 25 40.79 50.47 14.32
CA THR A 25 40.11 49.15 14.33
C THR A 25 39.36 48.65 13.08
N THR A 26 40.09 47.90 12.25
CA THR A 26 39.79 46.56 11.67
C THR A 26 38.35 46.01 11.58
N LEU A 27 38.03 45.47 10.37
CA LEU A 27 37.29 44.23 10.06
C LEU A 27 35.78 44.22 10.43
N ASP A 28 34.79 43.75 9.67
CA ASP A 28 34.70 42.89 8.49
C ASP A 28 33.30 43.05 7.86
N SER A 29 33.22 42.69 6.58
CA SER A 29 32.11 42.28 5.69
C SER A 29 30.62 42.25 6.12
N GLU A 30 29.81 42.57 5.11
CA GLU A 30 28.37 42.41 4.88
C GLU A 30 27.75 41.03 5.24
N ASP A 31 26.43 41.10 5.49
CA ASP A 31 25.35 40.13 5.23
C ASP A 31 25.39 38.70 5.77
N ASP A 32 24.46 38.40 6.69
CA ASP A 32 23.61 37.19 6.63
C ASP A 32 22.47 37.26 7.69
N PRO A 33 21.18 37.22 7.31
CA PRO A 33 20.11 37.04 8.27
C PRO A 33 20.13 35.59 8.79
N LYS A 34 20.39 35.44 10.09
CA LYS A 34 20.30 34.20 10.85
C LYS A 34 19.01 33.42 10.53
N VAL A 35 19.13 32.35 9.74
CA VAL A 35 18.13 31.28 9.68
C VAL A 35 18.26 30.46 10.96
N SER A 36 17.56 30.88 12.00
CA SER A 36 17.37 30.11 13.23
C SER A 36 16.02 29.40 13.17
N GLN A 37 15.97 28.17 12.66
CA GLN A 37 14.83 27.29 12.89
C GLN A 37 15.30 25.83 13.05
N SER A 38 15.66 25.47 14.27
CA SER A 38 15.47 24.10 14.77
C SER A 38 14.00 23.97 15.13
N GLU A 39 13.13 23.87 14.12
CA GLU A 39 11.71 23.57 14.35
C GLU A 39 11.56 22.08 14.70
N SER A 40 11.05 21.83 15.91
CA SER A 40 10.50 20.52 16.30
C SER A 40 9.51 20.03 15.24
N PRO A 41 9.44 18.72 14.93
CA PRO A 41 8.50 18.23 13.94
C PRO A 41 7.06 18.66 14.29
N PRO A 42 6.26 19.07 13.28
CA PRO A 42 4.89 19.51 13.52
C PRO A 42 4.09 18.40 14.19
N THR A 43 3.26 18.77 15.17
CA THR A 43 2.41 17.80 15.88
C THR A 43 1.48 17.09 14.90
N PRO A 44 1.29 15.76 15.04
CA PRO A 44 0.46 15.01 14.11
C PRO A 44 -1.00 15.43 14.24
N LEU A 45 -1.66 15.62 13.09
CA LEU A 45 -3.07 15.98 13.04
C LEU A 45 -3.94 14.81 13.52
N MET A 46 -5.14 15.10 14.02
CA MET A 46 -6.08 14.07 14.49
C MET A 46 -6.32 12.94 13.47
N TRP A 47 -6.45 13.29 12.19
CA TRP A 47 -6.65 12.31 11.11
C TRP A 47 -5.38 11.48 10.81
N GLU A 48 -4.18 12.02 11.04
CA GLU A 48 -2.92 11.30 10.87
C GLU A 48 -2.83 10.16 11.87
N ARG A 49 -3.28 10.39 13.12
CA ARG A 49 -3.34 9.34 14.15
C ARG A 49 -4.26 8.18 13.77
N TRP A 50 -5.39 8.47 13.13
CA TRP A 50 -6.30 7.43 12.63
C TRP A 50 -5.66 6.62 11.50
N VAL A 51 -4.93 7.29 10.60
CA VAL A 51 -4.18 6.63 9.53
C VAL A 51 -3.07 5.74 10.08
N GLU A 52 -2.28 6.24 11.04
CA GLU A 52 -1.23 5.47 11.74
C GLU A 52 -1.80 4.21 12.42
N CYS A 53 -2.97 4.34 13.06
CA CYS A 53 -3.67 3.21 13.65
C CYS A 53 -4.07 2.18 12.57
N GLY A 54 -4.65 2.62 11.46
CA GLY A 54 -4.99 1.73 10.34
C GLY A 54 -3.78 1.06 9.68
N MET A 55 -2.67 1.79 9.55
CA MET A 55 -1.39 1.25 9.07
C MET A 55 -0.83 0.17 9.99
N SER A 56 -0.99 0.31 11.31
CA SER A 56 -0.57 -0.71 12.28
C SER A 56 -1.22 -2.07 12.03
N TYR A 57 -2.36 -2.11 11.34
CA TYR A 57 -3.04 -3.33 10.93
C TYR A 57 -2.75 -3.74 9.47
N LEU A 58 -2.89 -2.83 8.49
CA LEU A 58 -2.71 -3.17 7.07
C LEU A 58 -1.23 -3.33 6.66
N HIS A 59 -0.28 -2.74 7.39
CA HIS A 59 1.16 -2.83 7.07
C HIS A 59 1.91 -3.83 7.95
N ILE A 60 1.18 -4.71 8.65
CA ILE A 60 1.76 -5.88 9.28
C ILE A 60 2.55 -6.68 8.23
N SER A 61 3.70 -7.23 8.62
CA SER A 61 4.49 -8.01 7.69
C SER A 61 3.66 -9.19 7.13
N PRO A 62 3.70 -9.45 5.81
CA PRO A 62 2.90 -10.53 5.22
C PRO A 62 3.18 -11.89 5.87
N GLY A 63 4.42 -12.16 6.29
CA GLY A 63 4.78 -13.39 7.00
C GLY A 63 4.02 -13.58 8.31
N ILE A 64 3.88 -12.51 9.12
CA ILE A 64 3.09 -12.55 10.36
C ILE A 64 1.60 -12.75 10.03
N LYS A 65 1.08 -12.09 8.99
CA LYS A 65 -0.32 -12.24 8.59
C LYS A 65 -0.63 -13.67 8.09
N ILE A 66 0.27 -14.26 7.31
CA ILE A 66 0.17 -15.65 6.84
C ILE A 66 0.26 -16.64 8.02
N PHE A 67 1.15 -16.38 8.97
CA PHE A 67 1.25 -17.18 10.19
C PHE A 67 -0.05 -17.10 11.00
N TYR A 68 -0.61 -15.89 11.17
CA TYR A 68 -1.91 -15.69 11.80
C TYR A 68 -3.00 -16.52 11.11
N TYR A 69 -3.12 -16.46 9.78
CA TYR A 69 -4.12 -17.26 9.05
C TYR A 69 -3.93 -18.76 9.23
N THR A 70 -2.67 -19.25 9.21
CA THR A 70 -2.37 -20.67 9.46
C THR A 70 -2.82 -21.09 10.86
N ILE A 71 -2.51 -20.31 11.89
CA ILE A 71 -2.91 -20.60 13.28
C ILE A 71 -4.43 -20.54 13.43
N THR A 72 -5.09 -19.53 12.87
CA THR A 72 -6.55 -19.40 12.83
C THR A 72 -7.19 -20.65 12.22
N LEU A 73 -6.68 -21.14 11.09
CA LEU A 73 -7.19 -22.35 10.45
C LEU A 73 -7.08 -23.58 11.35
N ILE A 74 -5.93 -23.78 12.00
CA ILE A 74 -5.70 -24.93 12.88
C ILE A 74 -6.66 -24.86 14.08
N ILE A 75 -6.69 -23.73 14.79
CA ILE A 75 -7.51 -23.56 16.00
C ILE A 75 -8.99 -23.76 15.68
N PHE A 76 -9.51 -23.07 14.67
CA PHE A 76 -10.95 -23.14 14.38
C PHE A 76 -11.38 -24.44 13.72
N THR A 77 -10.46 -25.19 13.10
CA THR A 77 -10.74 -26.56 12.65
C THR A 77 -10.92 -27.50 13.85
N VAL A 78 -10.07 -27.39 14.88
CA VAL A 78 -10.26 -28.17 16.12
C VAL A 78 -11.59 -27.82 16.79
N VAL A 79 -11.97 -26.53 16.78
CA VAL A 79 -13.28 -26.10 17.29
C VAL A 79 -14.43 -26.69 16.48
N GLN A 80 -14.31 -26.76 15.15
CA GLN A 80 -15.34 -27.37 14.29
C GLN A 80 -15.57 -28.86 14.61
N GLU A 81 -14.51 -29.61 14.95
CA GLU A 81 -14.63 -31.03 15.32
C GLU A 81 -15.27 -31.25 16.69
N SER A 82 -15.29 -30.23 17.56
CA SER A 82 -15.76 -30.38 18.95
C SER A 82 -17.28 -30.50 19.14
N GLU A 83 -18.07 -30.75 18.09
CA GLU A 83 -19.55 -30.89 18.02
C GLU A 83 -20.39 -29.75 18.64
N ALA A 84 -19.80 -28.80 19.37
CA ALA A 84 -20.49 -27.88 20.26
C ALA A 84 -20.64 -26.45 19.72
N VAL A 85 -20.54 -26.22 18.41
CA VAL A 85 -20.70 -24.86 17.87
C VAL A 85 -22.18 -24.58 17.52
N PRO A 86 -22.89 -23.74 18.29
CA PRO A 86 -24.27 -23.40 17.98
C PRO A 86 -24.36 -22.66 16.64
N HIS A 87 -25.17 -23.17 15.72
CA HIS A 87 -25.32 -22.58 14.39
C HIS A 87 -26.17 -21.31 14.46
N PHE A 88 -25.54 -20.13 14.53
CA PHE A 88 -26.23 -18.85 14.50
C PHE A 88 -26.77 -18.53 13.10
N GLN A 89 -27.97 -19.03 12.79
CA GLN A 89 -28.59 -19.02 11.46
C GLN A 89 -28.62 -17.63 10.78
N THR A 90 -28.72 -16.54 11.54
CA THR A 90 -28.69 -15.15 11.04
C THR A 90 -27.32 -14.72 10.49
N LEU A 91 -26.22 -15.22 11.06
CA LEU A 91 -24.86 -14.84 10.65
C LEU A 91 -24.26 -15.89 9.71
N THR A 92 -24.50 -17.16 10.00
CA THR A 92 -23.78 -18.30 9.40
C THR A 92 -24.64 -19.09 8.42
N GLY A 93 -25.92 -18.77 8.28
CA GLY A 93 -26.79 -19.44 7.31
C GLY A 93 -26.36 -19.21 5.86
N LYS A 94 -26.62 -20.20 4.99
CA LYS A 94 -26.38 -20.12 3.54
C LYS A 94 -27.06 -18.91 2.88
N TYR A 95 -28.13 -18.41 3.48
CA TYR A 95 -28.90 -17.24 3.04
C TYR A 95 -28.72 -16.02 3.94
N SER A 96 -27.74 -16.01 4.86
CA SER A 96 -27.45 -14.81 5.64
C SER A 96 -27.03 -13.66 4.74
N ILE A 97 -27.37 -12.43 5.13
CA ILE A 97 -26.96 -11.21 4.41
C ILE A 97 -25.42 -11.16 4.31
N LEU A 98 -24.72 -11.56 5.38
CA LEU A 98 -23.27 -11.63 5.41
C LEU A 98 -22.70 -12.56 4.33
N ASN A 99 -23.26 -13.76 4.18
CA ASN A 99 -22.76 -14.70 3.18
C ASN A 99 -23.15 -14.30 1.75
N GLN A 100 -24.38 -13.81 1.54
CA GLN A 100 -24.87 -13.47 0.20
C GLN A 100 -24.29 -12.17 -0.35
N VAL A 101 -24.15 -11.15 0.48
CA VAL A 101 -23.66 -9.83 0.06
C VAL A 101 -22.14 -9.78 0.15
N PHE A 102 -21.57 -10.04 1.32
CA PHE A 102 -20.16 -9.73 1.57
C PHE A 102 -19.20 -10.81 1.07
N VAL A 103 -19.52 -12.10 1.24
CA VAL A 103 -18.60 -13.16 0.79
C VAL A 103 -18.62 -13.30 -0.74
N LYS A 104 -19.81 -13.38 -1.34
CA LYS A 104 -19.91 -13.56 -2.80
C LYS A 104 -19.47 -12.35 -3.61
N GLN A 105 -19.63 -11.13 -3.07
CA GLN A 105 -19.19 -9.90 -3.74
C GLN A 105 -17.91 -9.33 -3.13
N GLY A 106 -17.18 -10.11 -2.34
CA GLY A 106 -16.00 -9.65 -1.60
C GLY A 106 -14.91 -9.05 -2.50
N TRP A 107 -14.70 -9.63 -3.69
CA TRP A 107 -13.79 -9.04 -4.68
C TRP A 107 -14.28 -7.68 -5.17
N GLY A 108 -15.57 -7.53 -5.46
CA GLY A 108 -16.15 -6.27 -5.94
C GLY A 108 -16.00 -5.13 -4.93
N PHE A 109 -16.27 -5.40 -3.65
CA PHE A 109 -16.05 -4.42 -2.57
C PHE A 109 -14.58 -4.06 -2.41
N THR A 110 -13.69 -5.06 -2.43
CA THR A 110 -12.25 -4.85 -2.33
C THR A 110 -11.72 -4.01 -3.49
N LEU A 111 -12.09 -4.38 -4.72
CA LEU A 111 -11.75 -3.67 -5.95
C LEU A 111 -12.23 -2.23 -5.91
N GLY A 112 -13.51 -2.00 -5.59
CA GLY A 112 -14.07 -0.65 -5.50
C GLY A 112 -13.34 0.21 -4.45
N ALA A 113 -13.02 -0.37 -3.29
CA ALA A 113 -12.36 0.35 -2.21
C ALA A 113 -10.94 0.79 -2.57
N TYR A 114 -10.07 -0.13 -3.03
CA TYR A 114 -8.70 0.24 -3.33
C TYR A 114 -8.58 1.09 -4.60
N VAL A 115 -9.45 0.89 -5.61
CA VAL A 115 -9.47 1.74 -6.81
C VAL A 115 -9.85 3.16 -6.44
N LEU A 116 -10.91 3.34 -5.63
CA LEU A 116 -11.32 4.67 -5.16
C LEU A 116 -10.18 5.35 -4.39
N TYR A 117 -9.59 4.64 -3.43
CA TYR A 117 -8.46 5.14 -2.65
C TYR A 117 -7.27 5.52 -3.56
N GLN A 118 -6.90 4.67 -4.52
CA GLN A 118 -5.75 4.92 -5.38
C GLN A 118 -6.00 6.05 -6.38
N LEU A 119 -7.24 6.25 -6.86
CA LEU A 119 -7.62 7.40 -7.69
C LEU A 119 -7.49 8.70 -6.90
N LEU A 120 -7.98 8.75 -5.65
CA LEU A 120 -7.80 9.90 -4.76
C LEU A 120 -6.31 10.17 -4.48
N SER A 121 -5.52 9.12 -4.24
CA SER A 121 -4.08 9.21 -4.08
C SER A 121 -3.39 9.74 -5.34
N CYS A 122 -3.87 9.39 -6.54
CA CYS A 122 -3.34 9.92 -7.79
C CYS A 122 -3.47 11.44 -7.89
N VAL A 123 -4.54 12.06 -7.37
CA VAL A 123 -4.74 13.52 -7.40
C VAL A 123 -3.63 14.26 -6.65
N LEU A 124 -3.02 13.61 -5.66
CA LEU A 124 -1.91 14.17 -4.89
C LEU A 124 -0.54 13.85 -5.50
N HIS A 125 -0.46 13.02 -6.55
CA HIS A 125 0.78 12.82 -7.30
C HIS A 125 0.94 13.95 -8.31
N GLY A 126 2.13 14.58 -8.35
CA GLY A 126 2.47 15.60 -9.35
C GLY A 126 2.32 15.08 -10.79
N LYS A 127 2.16 16.01 -11.76
CA LYS A 127 1.87 15.70 -13.18
C LYS A 127 2.83 14.69 -13.81
N SER A 128 4.11 14.74 -13.43
CA SER A 128 5.15 13.82 -13.92
C SER A 128 4.93 12.36 -13.48
N CYS A 129 4.30 12.14 -12.33
CA CYS A 129 4.04 10.81 -11.78
C CYS A 129 2.65 10.26 -12.09
N TRP A 130 1.67 11.11 -12.45
CA TRP A 130 0.28 10.71 -12.70
C TRP A 130 0.16 9.55 -13.71
N SER A 131 0.83 9.63 -14.87
CA SER A 131 0.76 8.59 -15.90
C SER A 131 1.27 7.24 -15.39
N ASN A 132 2.33 7.25 -14.57
CA ASN A 132 2.89 6.03 -14.01
C ASN A 132 1.99 5.46 -12.92
N SER A 133 1.39 6.30 -12.07
CA SER A 133 0.43 5.89 -11.05
C SER A 133 -0.85 5.32 -11.66
N LEU A 134 -1.36 5.92 -12.74
CA LEU A 134 -2.53 5.42 -13.44
C LEU A 134 -2.24 4.10 -14.17
N ARG A 135 -1.06 3.97 -14.80
CA ARG A 135 -0.63 2.69 -15.39
C ARG A 135 -0.52 1.59 -14.34
N ARG A 136 0.01 1.90 -13.15
CA ARG A 136 0.06 0.95 -12.01
C ARG A 136 -1.32 0.51 -11.59
N LEU A 137 -2.24 1.45 -11.39
CA LEU A 137 -3.62 1.15 -11.02
C LEU A 137 -4.27 0.26 -12.08
N ALA A 138 -4.19 0.64 -13.36
CA ALA A 138 -4.80 -0.11 -14.44
C ALA A 138 -4.24 -1.55 -14.55
N VAL A 139 -2.92 -1.70 -14.59
CA VAL A 139 -2.29 -3.03 -14.67
C VAL A 139 -2.56 -3.83 -13.40
N GLY A 140 -2.47 -3.18 -12.23
CA GLY A 140 -2.73 -3.78 -10.92
C GLY A 140 -4.12 -4.38 -10.83
N THR A 141 -5.12 -3.59 -11.20
CA THR A 141 -6.52 -3.99 -11.26
C THR A 141 -6.78 -5.11 -12.26
N VAL A 142 -6.24 -5.00 -13.47
CA VAL A 142 -6.43 -6.03 -14.51
C VAL A 142 -5.83 -7.36 -14.06
N VAL A 143 -4.58 -7.36 -13.58
CA VAL A 143 -3.87 -8.58 -13.19
C VAL A 143 -4.54 -9.25 -11.99
N THR A 144 -4.86 -8.48 -10.94
CA THR A 144 -5.48 -9.05 -9.74
C THR A 144 -6.89 -9.58 -10.01
N THR A 145 -7.68 -8.86 -10.82
CA THR A 145 -9.03 -9.31 -11.23
C THR A 145 -8.97 -10.55 -12.12
N PHE A 146 -7.99 -10.60 -13.04
CA PHE A 146 -7.77 -11.76 -13.89
C PHE A 146 -7.52 -13.02 -13.06
N PHE A 147 -6.63 -12.96 -12.08
CA PHE A 147 -6.33 -14.12 -11.24
C PHE A 147 -7.50 -14.51 -10.33
N PHE A 148 -8.20 -13.54 -9.74
CA PHE A 148 -9.45 -13.83 -9.04
C PHE A 148 -10.45 -14.59 -9.93
N PHE A 149 -10.67 -14.10 -11.15
CA PHE A 149 -11.61 -14.72 -12.08
C PHE A 149 -11.19 -16.14 -12.46
N ILE A 150 -9.93 -16.33 -12.86
CA ILE A 150 -9.40 -17.65 -13.24
C ILE A 150 -9.53 -18.65 -12.08
N TRP A 151 -9.14 -18.28 -10.86
CA TRP A 151 -9.22 -19.20 -9.74
C TRP A 151 -10.66 -19.48 -9.31
N CYS A 152 -11.46 -18.44 -9.02
CA CYS A 152 -12.78 -18.62 -8.43
C CYS A 152 -13.87 -19.02 -9.44
N GLN A 153 -13.77 -18.60 -10.70
CA GLN A 153 -14.83 -18.84 -11.70
C GLN A 153 -14.51 -20.00 -12.66
N VAL A 154 -13.23 -20.36 -12.81
CA VAL A 154 -12.82 -21.41 -13.75
C VAL A 154 -12.22 -22.61 -13.04
N ILE A 155 -11.14 -22.40 -12.27
CA ILE A 155 -10.36 -23.51 -11.71
C ILE A 155 -11.12 -24.21 -10.58
N PHE A 156 -11.61 -23.51 -9.56
CA PHE A 156 -12.29 -24.16 -8.43
C PHE A 156 -13.55 -24.93 -8.85
N PRO A 157 -14.47 -24.35 -9.67
CA PRO A 157 -15.61 -25.12 -10.18
C PRO A 157 -15.18 -26.29 -11.08
N GLY A 158 -14.09 -26.13 -11.83
CA GLY A 158 -13.52 -27.21 -12.64
C GLY A 158 -12.99 -28.36 -11.79
N VAL A 159 -12.25 -28.08 -10.71
CA VAL A 159 -11.76 -29.10 -9.78
C VAL A 159 -12.92 -29.80 -9.08
N GLU A 160 -13.94 -29.05 -8.63
CA GLU A 160 -15.14 -29.62 -8.02
C GLU A 160 -15.83 -30.60 -9.00
N TYR A 161 -15.99 -30.19 -10.26
CA TYR A 161 -16.60 -31.03 -11.30
C TYR A 161 -15.78 -32.29 -11.58
N LEU A 162 -14.45 -32.16 -11.74
CA LEU A 162 -13.57 -33.28 -12.06
C LEU A 162 -13.41 -34.29 -10.92
N THR A 163 -13.54 -33.86 -9.67
CA THR A 163 -13.43 -34.70 -8.48
C THR A 163 -14.78 -35.20 -7.98
N SER A 164 -15.86 -34.84 -8.66
CA SER A 164 -17.21 -35.20 -8.23
C SER A 164 -17.58 -36.65 -8.50
N ALA A 165 -18.34 -37.22 -7.57
CA ALA A 165 -18.92 -38.55 -7.64
C ALA A 165 -20.32 -38.50 -7.03
N CYS A 166 -21.32 -38.96 -7.78
CA CYS A 166 -22.66 -39.21 -7.26
C CYS A 166 -22.78 -40.70 -6.93
N THR A 167 -23.28 -41.04 -5.75
CA THR A 167 -23.49 -42.42 -5.33
C THR A 167 -24.96 -42.66 -4.97
N PHE A 168 -25.48 -43.83 -5.32
CA PHE A 168 -26.81 -44.30 -4.93
C PHE A 168 -26.65 -45.71 -4.35
N ASN A 169 -27.06 -45.93 -3.11
CA ASN A 169 -26.83 -47.20 -2.38
C ASN A 169 -25.36 -47.68 -2.47
N ASN A 170 -24.39 -46.77 -2.33
CA ASN A 170 -22.94 -47.02 -2.48
C ASN A 170 -22.47 -47.43 -3.90
N ILE A 171 -23.32 -47.33 -4.92
CA ILE A 171 -22.95 -47.54 -6.32
C ILE A 171 -22.71 -46.19 -6.99
N LEU A 172 -21.62 -46.07 -7.75
CA LEU A 172 -21.29 -44.86 -8.49
C LEU A 172 -22.27 -44.65 -9.65
N VAL A 173 -22.84 -43.46 -9.75
CA VAL A 173 -23.75 -43.05 -10.82
C VAL A 173 -23.17 -41.81 -11.50
N ASN A 174 -23.14 -41.80 -12.83
CA ASN A 174 -22.64 -40.66 -13.59
C ASN A 174 -23.74 -39.60 -13.73
N LEU A 175 -23.91 -38.78 -12.68
CA LEU A 175 -24.85 -37.67 -12.64
C LEU A 175 -24.13 -36.40 -12.19
N GLY A 176 -24.40 -35.29 -12.88
CA GLY A 176 -23.92 -33.98 -12.45
C GLY A 176 -24.56 -33.53 -11.14
N LYS A 177 -23.91 -32.61 -10.43
CA LYS A 177 -24.32 -32.06 -9.11
C LYS A 177 -25.83 -31.81 -8.98
N ARG A 178 -26.40 -31.00 -9.89
CA ARG A 178 -27.83 -30.63 -9.83
C ARG A 178 -28.76 -31.82 -9.98
N GLU A 179 -28.41 -32.79 -10.81
CA GLU A 179 -29.24 -33.97 -11.05
C GLU A 179 -29.13 -34.95 -9.89
N CYS A 180 -27.92 -35.15 -9.36
CA CYS A 180 -27.69 -35.96 -8.16
C CYS A 180 -28.54 -35.49 -6.98
N PHE A 181 -28.63 -34.16 -6.74
CA PHE A 181 -29.46 -33.62 -5.66
C PHE A 181 -30.98 -33.68 -5.90
N LYS A 182 -31.43 -33.82 -7.16
CA LYS A 182 -32.87 -34.00 -7.44
C LYS A 182 -33.35 -35.39 -7.10
N HIS A 183 -32.50 -36.40 -7.24
CA HIS A 183 -32.86 -37.78 -6.97
C HIS A 183 -32.76 -38.09 -5.46
N LYS A 184 -33.86 -38.57 -4.88
CA LYS A 184 -33.89 -38.97 -3.46
C LYS A 184 -33.01 -40.21 -3.24
N GLY A 185 -32.22 -40.21 -2.16
CA GLY A 185 -31.32 -41.32 -1.81
C GLY A 185 -29.96 -41.29 -2.50
N HIS A 186 -29.68 -40.27 -3.32
CA HIS A 186 -28.36 -40.05 -3.89
C HIS A 186 -27.52 -39.17 -2.97
N THR A 187 -26.23 -39.49 -2.86
CA THR A 187 -25.22 -38.73 -2.12
C THR A 187 -24.18 -38.19 -3.09
N TYR A 188 -23.89 -36.89 -3.01
CA TYR A 188 -22.91 -36.23 -3.86
C TYR A 188 -21.65 -35.97 -3.06
N HIS A 189 -20.53 -36.53 -3.51
CA HIS A 189 -19.20 -36.30 -2.97
C HIS A 189 -18.40 -35.50 -3.98
N SER A 190 -17.72 -34.45 -3.54
CA SER A 190 -16.84 -33.64 -4.37
C SER A 190 -15.75 -33.06 -3.50
N PHE A 191 -14.57 -32.86 -4.09
CA PHE A 191 -13.53 -32.09 -3.44
C PHE A 191 -13.72 -30.61 -3.80
N ASP A 192 -14.14 -29.80 -2.84
CA ASP A 192 -14.46 -28.38 -3.06
C ASP A 192 -13.42 -27.51 -2.36
N ILE A 193 -12.43 -27.06 -3.13
CA ILE A 193 -11.41 -26.12 -2.63
C ILE A 193 -12.14 -24.88 -2.11
N SER A 194 -11.83 -24.46 -0.88
CA SER A 194 -12.52 -23.33 -0.25
C SER A 194 -12.24 -22.02 -0.99
N GLY A 195 -13.10 -21.69 -1.95
CA GLY A 195 -13.06 -20.44 -2.69
C GLY A 195 -13.26 -19.23 -1.79
N HIS A 196 -13.97 -19.38 -0.68
CA HIS A 196 -14.16 -18.34 0.33
C HIS A 196 -12.87 -18.08 1.11
N SER A 197 -12.17 -19.12 1.58
CA SER A 197 -10.87 -18.96 2.23
C SER A 197 -9.85 -18.30 1.28
N TYR A 198 -9.82 -18.75 0.02
CA TYR A 198 -8.98 -18.14 -1.00
C TYR A 198 -9.29 -16.65 -1.17
N LEU A 199 -10.56 -16.33 -1.44
CA LEU A 199 -10.99 -14.97 -1.77
C LEU A 199 -10.72 -13.99 -0.62
N LEU A 200 -11.08 -14.36 0.61
CA LEU A 200 -10.95 -13.47 1.77
C LEU A 200 -9.48 -13.15 2.07
N ILE A 201 -8.61 -14.16 2.07
CA ILE A 201 -7.17 -13.96 2.28
C ILE A 201 -6.56 -13.17 1.11
N TYR A 202 -6.92 -13.51 -0.12
CA TYR A 202 -6.45 -12.79 -1.30
C TYR A 202 -6.82 -11.30 -1.25
N CYS A 203 -8.07 -10.98 -0.88
CA CYS A 203 -8.54 -9.61 -0.70
C CYS A 203 -7.73 -8.85 0.34
N VAL A 204 -7.49 -9.43 1.53
CA VAL A 204 -6.71 -8.75 2.58
C VAL A 204 -5.27 -8.51 2.11
N LEU A 205 -4.62 -9.51 1.51
CA LEU A 205 -3.24 -9.37 1.03
C LEU A 205 -3.11 -8.31 -0.08
N VAL A 206 -4.10 -8.20 -0.98
CA VAL A 206 -4.17 -7.12 -1.97
C VAL A 206 -4.32 -5.75 -1.27
N LEU A 207 -5.23 -5.62 -0.31
CA LEU A 207 -5.43 -4.38 0.45
C LEU A 207 -4.15 -3.95 1.21
N MET A 208 -3.42 -4.90 1.78
CA MET A 208 -2.15 -4.63 2.46
C MET A 208 -1.10 -4.03 1.50
N GLU A 209 -1.06 -4.49 0.24
CA GLU A 209 -0.12 -3.99 -0.76
C GLU A 209 -0.55 -2.64 -1.35
N GLU A 210 -1.82 -2.51 -1.76
CA GLU A 210 -2.34 -1.27 -2.37
C GLU A 210 -2.41 -0.10 -1.37
N SER A 211 -2.52 -0.39 -0.07
CA SER A 211 -2.56 0.64 0.97
C SER A 211 -1.19 1.28 1.28
N LYS A 212 -0.08 0.77 0.73
CA LYS A 212 1.28 1.30 1.03
C LYS A 212 1.50 2.73 0.53
N SER A 213 0.74 3.19 -0.47
CA SER A 213 0.81 4.57 -0.96
C SER A 213 0.41 5.61 0.09
N VAL A 214 -0.17 5.20 1.22
CA VAL A 214 -0.53 6.12 2.32
C VAL A 214 0.70 6.75 2.97
N LEU A 215 1.85 6.07 2.91
CA LEU A 215 3.14 6.59 3.41
C LEU A 215 3.54 7.86 2.68
N TYR A 216 3.37 7.88 1.35
CA TYR A 216 3.63 9.07 0.54
C TYR A 216 2.78 10.25 0.97
N TYR A 217 1.50 9.99 1.22
CA TYR A 217 0.55 11.00 1.63
C TYR A 217 0.90 11.62 3.01
N LEU A 218 1.26 10.79 3.99
CA LEU A 218 1.71 11.28 5.31
C LEU A 218 2.98 12.12 5.20
N GLN A 219 3.96 11.66 4.43
CA GLN A 219 5.22 12.38 4.21
C GLN A 219 4.98 13.70 3.47
N LEU A 220 4.07 13.73 2.49
CA LEU A 220 3.69 14.95 1.78
C LEU A 220 3.05 15.96 2.74
N GLY A 221 2.12 15.52 3.59
CA GLY A 221 1.49 16.39 4.58
C GLY A 221 2.50 17.01 5.56
N GLN A 222 3.46 16.22 6.03
CA GLN A 222 4.55 16.69 6.89
C GLN A 222 5.46 17.70 6.17
N TYR A 223 5.88 17.39 4.95
CA TYR A 223 6.72 18.27 4.12
C TYR A 223 6.05 19.62 3.85
N LEU A 224 4.76 19.62 3.49
CA LEU A 224 4.01 20.86 3.22
C LEU A 224 3.87 21.76 4.47
N ARG A 225 4.01 21.20 5.68
CA ARG A 225 4.00 21.93 6.95
C ARG A 225 5.40 22.36 7.42
N GLY A 226 6.43 22.19 6.60
CA GLY A 226 7.80 22.57 6.94
C GLY A 226 8.56 21.53 7.75
N ALA A 227 8.03 20.31 7.94
CA ALA A 227 8.77 19.25 8.61
C ALA A 227 10.00 18.85 7.76
N PRO A 228 11.20 18.73 8.34
CA PRO A 228 12.31 18.09 7.66
C PRO A 228 11.94 16.62 7.38
N PRO A 229 12.19 16.08 6.18
CA PRO A 229 11.88 14.68 5.85
C PRO A 229 12.58 13.73 6.83
N GLU A 230 11.86 12.72 7.34
CA GLU A 230 12.40 11.78 8.32
C GLU A 230 13.66 11.08 7.78
N ALA A 231 14.80 11.33 8.42
CA ALA A 231 16.00 10.51 8.23
C ALA A 231 15.70 9.09 8.69
N GLY A 232 15.95 8.10 7.82
CA GLY A 232 16.00 6.70 8.23
C GLY A 232 16.91 6.55 9.46
N LYS A 233 16.40 5.89 10.50
CA LYS A 233 17.13 5.65 11.75
C LYS A 233 18.45 4.94 11.45
N SER A 234 19.55 5.69 11.40
CA SER A 234 20.89 5.12 11.40
C SER A 234 21.24 4.79 12.85
N THR A 235 21.22 3.50 13.18
CA THR A 235 21.87 2.99 14.39
C THR A 235 23.35 3.37 14.33
N GLY A 236 23.85 3.94 15.42
CA GLY A 236 25.03 4.80 15.41
C GLY A 236 26.37 4.09 15.16
N ASN A 237 27.37 4.91 14.83
CA ASN A 237 28.67 4.78 15.45
C ASN A 237 29.28 6.17 15.64
N ASN A 238 29.79 6.43 16.84
CA ASN A 238 30.47 7.66 17.20
C ASN A 238 31.84 7.64 16.55
N ASN A 239 32.10 8.56 15.62
CA ASN A 239 33.38 9.28 15.59
C ASN A 239 33.29 10.52 14.71
N SER A 240 33.98 11.54 15.19
CA SER A 240 34.11 12.89 14.65
C SER A 240 34.52 12.91 13.18
N ASP A 241 33.54 13.17 12.33
CA ASP A 241 33.69 14.01 11.14
C ASP A 241 32.30 14.58 10.88
N PHE A 242 32.15 15.91 10.95
CA PHE A 242 30.91 16.60 10.58
C PHE A 242 30.75 16.56 9.05
N ARG A 243 30.60 15.36 8.50
CA ARG A 243 30.05 15.17 7.16
C ARG A 243 28.54 15.28 7.34
N LYS A 244 27.98 16.46 7.01
CA LYS A 244 26.53 16.68 6.92
C LYS A 244 25.91 15.43 6.27
N PRO A 245 24.93 14.75 6.89
CA PRO A 245 24.24 13.67 6.19
C PRO A 245 23.70 14.25 4.89
N SER A 246 24.14 13.70 3.76
CA SER A 246 23.69 14.12 2.44
C SER A 246 22.25 13.66 2.27
N TRP A 247 21.34 14.58 2.58
CA TRP A 247 19.92 14.44 2.29
C TRP A 247 19.74 14.33 0.78
N THR A 248 19.22 13.21 0.31
CA THR A 248 18.57 13.17 -1.00
C THR A 248 17.09 13.15 -0.73
N GLN A 249 16.41 14.25 -1.02
CA GLN A 249 14.95 14.21 -1.11
C GLN A 249 14.57 13.08 -2.05
N PRO A 250 13.51 12.31 -1.77
CA PRO A 250 13.08 11.32 -2.72
C PRO A 250 12.82 12.02 -4.05
N LYS A 251 13.49 11.63 -5.12
CA LYS A 251 13.40 12.27 -6.46
C LYS A 251 11.96 12.42 -6.98
N TRP A 252 11.01 11.66 -6.42
CA TRP A 252 9.58 11.72 -6.73
C TRP A 252 8.81 12.81 -5.96
N MET A 253 9.43 13.42 -4.95
CA MET A 253 8.84 14.44 -4.08
C MET A 253 9.17 15.86 -4.52
N GLU A 254 10.17 16.03 -5.37
CA GLU A 254 10.51 17.32 -5.96
C GLU A 254 9.39 17.77 -6.91
N PRO A 255 8.71 18.90 -6.64
CA PRO A 255 7.77 19.49 -7.57
C PRO A 255 8.46 19.78 -8.90
N SER A 256 7.86 19.36 -10.02
CA SER A 256 8.44 19.59 -11.35
C SER A 256 8.50 21.08 -11.74
N SER A 257 7.75 21.93 -11.03
CA SER A 257 7.69 23.38 -11.19
C SER A 257 7.17 24.04 -9.90
N GLU A 258 7.47 25.33 -9.69
CA GLU A 258 6.92 26.11 -8.55
C GLU A 258 5.38 26.09 -8.53
N GLY A 259 4.74 26.13 -9.69
CA GLY A 259 3.28 26.06 -9.81
C GLY A 259 2.69 24.70 -9.40
N ASP A 260 3.43 23.59 -9.54
CA ASP A 260 2.97 22.29 -9.05
C ASP A 260 3.01 22.21 -7.51
N ALA A 261 3.95 22.92 -6.87
CA ALA A 261 4.04 22.98 -5.41
C ALA A 261 2.87 23.78 -4.79
N GLU A 262 2.49 24.90 -5.41
CA GLU A 262 1.33 25.69 -4.99
C GLU A 262 0.01 24.92 -5.18
N LEU A 263 -0.13 24.22 -6.31
CA LEU A 263 -1.28 23.37 -6.57
C LEU A 263 -1.42 22.26 -5.52
N LEU A 264 -0.32 21.59 -5.15
CA LEU A 264 -0.32 20.55 -4.13
C LEU A 264 -0.68 21.09 -2.74
N ARG A 265 -0.20 22.30 -2.39
CA ARG A 265 -0.59 22.99 -1.13
C ARG A 265 -2.09 23.25 -1.04
N TRP A 266 -2.72 23.57 -2.16
CA TRP A 266 -4.16 23.79 -2.23
C TRP A 266 -4.97 22.49 -2.27
N LEU A 267 -4.53 21.50 -3.05
CA LEU A 267 -5.22 20.21 -3.21
C LEU A 267 -5.18 19.34 -1.95
N HIS A 268 -4.03 19.33 -1.25
CA HIS A 268 -3.82 18.49 -0.08
C HIS A 268 -4.95 18.61 0.96
N PRO A 269 -5.25 19.79 1.55
CA PRO A 269 -6.30 19.92 2.55
C PRO A 269 -7.71 19.55 2.04
N LEU A 270 -7.96 19.68 0.73
CA LEU A 270 -9.26 19.33 0.13
C LEU A 270 -9.43 17.82 -0.04
N VAL A 271 -8.38 17.12 -0.50
CA VAL A 271 -8.44 15.68 -0.82
C VAL A 271 -8.13 14.80 0.40
N SER A 272 -7.30 15.29 1.32
CA SER A 272 -6.92 14.65 2.59
C SER A 272 -8.06 13.91 3.31
N PRO A 273 -9.20 14.55 3.65
CA PRO A 273 -10.26 13.89 4.41
C PRO A 273 -10.90 12.73 3.63
N PHE A 274 -11.07 12.87 2.31
CA PHE A 274 -11.62 11.81 1.46
C PHE A 274 -10.65 10.65 1.32
N LEU A 275 -9.36 10.93 1.17
CA LEU A 275 -8.31 9.91 1.10
C LEU A 275 -8.21 9.13 2.42
N THR A 276 -8.25 9.83 3.56
CA THR A 276 -8.28 9.18 4.88
C THR A 276 -9.53 8.33 5.05
N ALA A 277 -10.72 8.82 4.67
CA ALA A 277 -11.95 8.03 4.73
C ALA A 277 -11.88 6.77 3.86
N ALA A 278 -11.35 6.88 2.63
CA ALA A 278 -11.17 5.74 1.74
C ALA A 278 -10.15 4.72 2.30
N PHE A 279 -9.05 5.19 2.90
CA PHE A 279 -8.07 4.33 3.57
C PHE A 279 -8.69 3.60 4.77
N LEU A 280 -9.41 4.30 5.65
CA LEU A 280 -10.10 3.69 6.78
C LEU A 280 -11.17 2.69 6.34
N PHE A 281 -11.82 2.94 5.19
CA PHE A 281 -12.75 1.98 4.59
C PHE A 281 -12.04 0.70 4.13
N MET A 282 -10.83 0.79 3.56
CA MET A 282 -10.01 -0.39 3.27
C MET A 282 -9.63 -1.16 4.54
N VAL A 283 -9.26 -0.47 5.62
CA VAL A 283 -8.97 -1.10 6.92
C VAL A 283 -10.20 -1.84 7.44
N PHE A 284 -11.37 -1.19 7.39
CA PHE A 284 -12.64 -1.79 7.77
C PHE A 284 -12.95 -3.06 6.95
N LEU A 285 -12.79 -3.01 5.62
CA LEU A 285 -13.01 -4.18 4.77
C LEU A 285 -12.05 -5.31 5.11
N ALA A 286 -10.77 -5.02 5.34
CA ALA A 286 -9.80 -6.05 5.72
C ALA A 286 -10.16 -6.72 7.06
N LEU A 287 -10.58 -5.95 8.06
CA LEU A 287 -11.09 -6.49 9.33
C LEU A 287 -12.35 -7.33 9.14
N LEU A 288 -13.26 -6.88 8.27
CA LEU A 288 -14.45 -7.63 7.91
C LEU A 288 -14.08 -8.96 7.24
N TRP A 289 -13.07 -8.98 6.36
CA TRP A 289 -12.60 -10.21 5.71
C TRP A 289 -11.95 -11.18 6.68
N ASP A 290 -11.16 -10.70 7.65
CA ASP A 290 -10.64 -11.55 8.72
C ASP A 290 -11.78 -12.18 9.55
N PHE A 291 -12.80 -11.37 9.91
CA PHE A 291 -13.97 -11.87 10.62
C PHE A 291 -14.74 -12.92 9.81
N MET A 292 -14.98 -12.67 8.53
CA MET A 292 -15.66 -13.61 7.64
C MET A 292 -14.83 -14.88 7.40
N LEU A 293 -13.50 -14.79 7.44
CA LEU A 293 -12.62 -15.95 7.32
C LEU A 293 -12.76 -16.86 8.55
N ILE A 294 -12.84 -16.28 9.75
CA ILE A 294 -13.10 -17.04 11.00
C ILE A 294 -14.43 -17.78 10.89
N ILE A 295 -15.51 -17.09 10.49
CA ILE A 295 -16.83 -17.72 10.30
C ILE A 295 -16.74 -18.84 9.25
N THR A 296 -16.12 -18.58 8.10
CA THR A 296 -15.99 -19.57 7.03
C THR A 296 -15.26 -20.81 7.53
N THR A 297 -14.20 -20.62 8.32
CA THR A 297 -13.39 -21.69 8.87
C THR A 297 -14.12 -22.53 9.91
N ILE A 298 -15.03 -21.94 10.69
CA ILE A 298 -15.78 -22.68 11.72
C ILE A 298 -16.89 -23.54 11.10
N TYR A 299 -17.58 -23.03 10.07
CA TYR A 299 -18.85 -23.61 9.60
C TYR A 299 -18.79 -24.33 8.25
N TYR A 300 -17.74 -24.12 7.45
CA TYR A 300 -17.70 -24.58 6.06
C TYR A 300 -16.39 -25.28 5.73
N HIS A 301 -16.43 -26.23 4.78
CA HIS A 301 -15.30 -27.00 4.25
C HIS A 301 -14.57 -27.89 5.27
N THR A 302 -13.85 -28.87 4.73
CA THR A 302 -12.91 -29.71 5.48
C THR A 302 -11.55 -29.01 5.65
N PHE A 303 -10.73 -29.49 6.58
CA PHE A 303 -9.39 -28.92 6.80
C PHE A 303 -8.51 -28.87 5.54
N PRO A 304 -8.38 -29.95 4.74
CA PRO A 304 -7.53 -29.93 3.54
C PRO A 304 -7.98 -28.89 2.50
N GLU A 305 -9.29 -28.75 2.30
CA GLU A 305 -9.87 -27.79 1.35
C GLU A 305 -9.56 -26.34 1.73
N LYS A 306 -9.57 -26.03 3.04
CA LYS A 306 -9.22 -24.70 3.56
C LYS A 306 -7.73 -24.40 3.44
N VAL A 307 -6.89 -25.39 3.75
CA VAL A 307 -5.43 -25.26 3.65
C VAL A 307 -5.01 -25.02 2.20
N LEU A 308 -5.59 -25.76 1.24
CA LEU A 308 -5.32 -25.54 -0.18
C LEU A 308 -5.80 -24.17 -0.64
N GLY A 309 -7.03 -23.77 -0.31
CA GLY A 309 -7.54 -22.44 -0.68
C GLY A 309 -6.65 -21.31 -0.14
N THR A 310 -6.18 -21.45 1.10
CA THR A 310 -5.27 -20.49 1.75
C THR A 310 -3.89 -20.47 1.11
N GLY A 311 -3.29 -21.64 0.88
CA GLY A 311 -1.99 -21.75 0.21
C GLY A 311 -2.00 -21.16 -1.19
N LEU A 312 -3.09 -21.38 -1.94
CA LEU A 312 -3.27 -20.80 -3.27
C LEU A 312 -3.43 -19.27 -3.21
N ALA A 313 -4.12 -18.71 -2.21
CA ALA A 313 -4.24 -17.26 -2.05
C ALA A 313 -2.89 -16.61 -1.77
N VAL A 314 -2.10 -17.19 -0.86
CA VAL A 314 -0.75 -16.72 -0.52
C VAL A 314 0.19 -16.86 -1.72
N GLY A 315 0.17 -18.00 -2.39
CA GLY A 315 0.98 -18.24 -3.59
C GLY A 315 0.63 -17.28 -4.72
N MET A 316 -0.66 -17.01 -4.92
CA MET A 316 -1.11 -16.05 -5.93
C MET A 316 -0.71 -14.62 -5.58
N TRP A 317 -0.87 -14.19 -4.34
CA TRP A 317 -0.39 -12.88 -3.89
C TRP A 317 1.12 -12.72 -4.13
N TYR A 318 1.93 -13.73 -3.76
CA TYR A 318 3.37 -13.70 -3.98
C TYR A 318 3.73 -13.67 -5.47
N LEU A 319 3.02 -14.42 -6.30
CA LEU A 319 3.21 -14.40 -7.75
C LEU A 319 2.89 -13.00 -8.33
N VAL A 320 1.79 -12.38 -7.91
CA VAL A 320 1.42 -11.02 -8.37
C VAL A 320 2.43 -9.99 -7.86
N TYR A 321 2.54 -9.81 -6.55
CA TYR A 321 3.27 -8.70 -5.94
C TYR A 321 4.76 -8.95 -5.76
N GLY A 322 5.18 -10.21 -5.64
CA GLY A 322 6.59 -10.59 -5.49
C GLY A 322 7.31 -10.85 -6.82
N ILE A 323 6.59 -11.27 -7.88
CA ILE A 323 7.21 -11.71 -9.14
C ILE A 323 6.78 -10.86 -10.33
N ILE A 324 5.48 -10.77 -10.61
CA ILE A 324 4.94 -10.15 -11.82
C ILE A 324 5.12 -8.63 -11.77
N PHE A 325 4.63 -8.02 -10.69
CA PHE A 325 4.62 -6.58 -10.51
C PHE A 325 6.02 -5.96 -10.47
N PRO A 326 7.00 -6.47 -9.72
CA PRO A 326 8.37 -5.94 -9.75
C PRO A 326 9.06 -6.05 -11.11
N ARG A 327 8.63 -6.97 -11.99
CA ARG A 327 9.19 -7.16 -13.33
C ARG A 327 8.52 -6.30 -14.39
N MET A 328 7.19 -6.16 -14.35
CA MET A 328 6.43 -5.41 -15.37
C MET A 328 6.40 -3.91 -15.10
N ILE A 329 6.45 -3.53 -13.83
CA ILE A 329 6.30 -2.17 -13.36
C ILE A 329 7.43 -1.93 -12.38
N ASN A 330 8.07 -0.78 -12.44
CA ASN A 330 9.13 -0.43 -11.50
C ASN A 330 8.50 -0.17 -10.11
N TRP A 331 8.04 -1.21 -9.40
CA TRP A 331 7.10 -1.11 -8.26
C TRP A 331 7.72 -0.42 -7.03
N ARG A 332 9.04 -0.27 -7.01
CA ARG A 332 9.89 0.20 -5.89
C ARG A 332 9.70 1.65 -5.42
N PHE A 333 8.69 2.38 -5.88
CA PHE A 333 8.54 3.80 -5.53
C PHE A 333 8.07 4.02 -4.08
N PHE A 334 7.37 3.06 -3.47
CA PHE A 334 6.74 3.22 -2.15
C PHE A 334 7.22 2.26 -1.06
N THR A 335 8.21 1.41 -1.37
CA THR A 335 8.89 0.63 -0.34
C THR A 335 10.13 1.41 0.08
N PRO A 336 10.26 1.86 1.35
CA PRO A 336 11.56 2.29 1.84
C PRO A 336 12.54 1.17 1.52
N HIS A 337 13.69 1.54 0.96
CA HIS A 337 14.73 0.60 0.60
C HIS A 337 14.97 -0.26 1.85
N LYS A 338 14.62 -1.55 1.81
CA LYS A 338 15.15 -2.46 2.80
C LYS A 338 16.65 -2.44 2.55
N THR A 339 17.38 -1.79 3.44
CA THR A 339 18.80 -2.03 3.58
C THR A 339 18.89 -3.48 4.01
N THR A 340 19.03 -4.37 3.03
CA THR A 340 19.57 -5.70 3.28
C THR A 340 20.93 -5.48 3.92
N GLN A 341 20.99 -5.70 5.23
CA GLN A 341 22.22 -6.15 5.88
C GLN A 341 22.40 -7.63 5.55
#